data_AF-A0A134A9P4-F1
#
_entry.id   AF-A0A134A9P4-F1
#
_cell.length_a   1.000
_cell.length_b   1.000
_cell.length_c   1.000
_cell.angle_alpha   90.00
_cell.angle_beta   90.00
_cell.angle_gamma   90.00
#
_symmetry.space_group_name_H-M   'P 1'
#
loop_
_entity.id
_entity.type
_entity.pdbx_description
1 polymer ?
#
loop_
_entity_poly.entity_id
_entity_poly.type
_entity_poly.pdbx_seq_one_letter_code
_entity_poly.pdbx_strand_id
1 'polypeptide(L)'
;MKIKKYLISAMAILLMGSMVACQSKPAETKKTEEKKEDKKEEKKMEKASDEEKNATIKALEEQKAVELSIPNLKDSDKKSIEEKYASLISSVKEDKMDKAEVIKLGKAAENYVKNVKAANGEKVEEKK
;
A
#
# COMPACT_ATOMS: atom_id res chain seq x y z
N MET A 1 -14.84 -26.23 5.42
CA MET A 1 -13.71 -25.60 4.70
C MET A 1 -14.23 -24.56 3.70
N LYS A 2 -14.16 -23.25 4.01
CA LYS A 2 -14.61 -22.16 3.11
C LYS A 2 -13.61 -20.99 2.95
N ILE A 3 -12.37 -21.14 3.44
CA ILE A 3 -11.36 -20.06 3.47
C ILE A 3 -10.61 -19.90 2.13
N LYS A 4 -10.68 -20.88 1.23
CA LYS A 4 -9.81 -20.95 0.03
C LYS A 4 -10.15 -19.96 -1.09
N LYS A 5 -11.30 -19.28 -1.08
CA LYS A 5 -11.73 -18.42 -2.20
C LYS A 5 -11.20 -16.97 -2.14
N TYR A 6 -10.86 -16.45 -0.95
CA TYR A 6 -10.48 -15.04 -0.81
C TYR A 6 -8.97 -14.78 -0.93
N LEU A 7 -8.14 -15.82 -0.74
CA LEU A 7 -6.69 -15.73 -0.88
C LEU A 7 -6.26 -15.44 -2.34
N ILE A 8 -7.03 -15.94 -3.31
CA ILE A 8 -6.74 -15.77 -4.75
C ILE A 8 -7.07 -14.35 -5.24
N SER A 9 -7.99 -13.63 -4.58
CA SER A 9 -8.40 -12.29 -5.03
C SER A 9 -7.40 -11.19 -4.67
N ALA A 10 -6.57 -11.38 -3.63
CA ALA A 10 -5.61 -10.37 -3.18
C ALA A 10 -4.34 -10.31 -4.07
N MET A 11 -3.97 -11.43 -4.71
CA MET A 11 -2.78 -11.49 -5.55
C MET A 11 -2.95 -10.74 -6.88
N ALA A 12 -4.19 -10.53 -7.33
CA ALA A 12 -4.49 -9.88 -8.61
C ALA A 12 -4.34 -8.35 -8.58
N ILE A 13 -4.48 -7.71 -7.40
CA ILE A 13 -4.45 -6.25 -7.30
C ILE A 13 -3.01 -5.70 -7.37
N LEU A 14 -2.01 -6.51 -7.01
CA LEU A 14 -0.59 -6.09 -7.01
C LEU A 14 0.07 -6.12 -8.42
N LEU A 15 -0.46 -6.91 -9.36
CA LEU A 15 0.17 -7.16 -10.66
C LEU A 15 -0.05 -6.07 -11.72
N MET A 16 -0.95 -5.10 -11.48
CA MET A 16 -1.23 -4.00 -12.42
C MET A 16 -0.31 -2.78 -12.23
N GLY A 17 0.61 -2.79 -11.25
CA GLY A 17 1.49 -1.65 -10.95
C GLY A 17 2.83 -1.63 -11.70
N SER A 18 3.16 -2.65 -12.49
CA SER A 18 4.55 -2.90 -12.93
C SER A 18 4.84 -2.58 -14.41
N MET A 19 4.04 -1.78 -15.10
CA MET A 19 4.31 -1.38 -16.51
C MET A 19 4.60 0.12 -16.70
N VAL A 20 5.34 0.76 -15.78
CA VAL A 20 5.94 2.09 -16.04
C VAL A 20 7.42 2.05 -15.67
N ALA A 21 8.21 1.34 -16.48
CA ALA A 21 9.65 1.56 -16.65
C ALA A 21 10.19 0.58 -17.69
N CYS A 22 10.17 0.98 -18.98
CA CYS A 22 11.15 0.54 -19.98
C CYS A 22 10.82 1.15 -21.35
N GLN A 23 11.41 2.29 -21.66
CA GLN A 23 11.96 2.57 -23.00
C GLN A 23 12.89 3.78 -22.92
N SER A 24 14.15 3.51 -22.55
CA SER A 24 15.27 4.39 -22.88
C SER A 24 15.83 3.95 -24.21
N LYS A 25 15.99 4.86 -25.19
CA LYS A 25 17.21 5.09 -25.98
C LYS A 25 17.04 6.26 -27.00
N PRO A 26 18.15 6.86 -27.51
CA PRO A 26 18.33 8.31 -27.68
C PRO A 26 18.50 8.76 -29.14
N ALA A 27 18.35 10.06 -29.43
CA ALA A 27 19.07 10.78 -30.48
C ALA A 27 18.78 12.30 -30.42
N GLU A 28 19.84 13.11 -30.41
CA GLU A 28 19.81 14.57 -30.60
C GLU A 28 19.29 14.94 -32.00
N THR A 29 18.50 16.00 -32.14
CA THR A 29 18.85 17.20 -32.92
C THR A 29 17.73 18.25 -33.02
N LYS A 30 18.17 19.51 -32.87
CA LYS A 30 17.65 20.77 -33.45
C LYS A 30 16.46 21.50 -32.81
N LYS A 31 16.87 22.58 -32.12
CA LYS A 31 16.20 23.87 -31.89
C LYS A 31 15.04 24.19 -32.84
N THR A 32 13.90 24.60 -32.27
CA THR A 32 13.22 25.88 -32.56
C THR A 32 12.44 26.28 -31.30
N GLU A 33 12.72 27.49 -30.81
CA GLU A 33 11.88 28.21 -29.84
C GLU A 33 10.47 28.36 -30.40
N GLU A 34 9.46 27.86 -29.69
CA GLU A 34 8.21 28.61 -29.59
C GLU A 34 7.57 28.38 -28.22
N LYS A 35 7.42 29.53 -27.56
CA LYS A 35 6.82 29.80 -26.28
C LYS A 35 5.39 29.25 -26.24
N LYS A 36 5.16 28.20 -25.45
CA LYS A 36 3.86 27.94 -24.85
C LYS A 36 4.06 27.71 -23.36
N GLU A 37 3.71 28.73 -22.58
CA GLU A 37 3.52 28.67 -21.15
C GLU A 37 2.42 27.66 -20.82
N ASP A 38 2.75 26.38 -20.82
CA ASP A 38 2.01 25.41 -20.03
C ASP A 38 2.70 25.38 -18.67
N LYS A 39 2.10 26.12 -17.73
CA LYS A 39 2.26 25.91 -16.29
C LYS A 39 2.19 24.41 -16.04
N LYS A 40 3.36 23.77 -15.98
CA LYS A 40 3.54 22.49 -15.32
C LYS A 40 3.29 22.78 -13.86
N GLU A 41 2.02 22.72 -13.45
CA GLU A 41 1.65 22.48 -12.06
C GLU A 41 2.43 21.21 -11.67
N GLU A 42 3.59 21.41 -11.06
CA GLU A 42 4.12 20.45 -10.12
C GLU A 42 2.96 20.20 -9.16
N LYS A 43 2.24 19.10 -9.38
CA LYS A 43 1.38 18.49 -8.36
C LYS A 43 2.30 18.35 -7.16
N LYS A 44 2.26 19.32 -6.24
CA LYS A 44 2.79 19.16 -4.90
C LYS A 44 2.05 17.95 -4.38
N MET A 45 2.70 16.79 -4.42
CA MET A 45 2.19 15.60 -3.78
C MET A 45 2.04 15.98 -2.32
N GLU A 46 0.80 16.23 -1.91
CA GLU A 46 0.49 16.58 -0.54
C GLU A 46 1.02 15.43 0.32
N LYS A 47 1.90 15.74 1.26
CA LYS A 47 2.43 14.74 2.17
C LYS A 47 1.38 14.48 3.26
N ALA A 48 1.28 13.22 3.66
CA ALA A 48 0.45 12.86 4.80
C ALA A 48 0.97 13.59 6.04
N SER A 49 0.06 14.00 6.92
CA SER A 49 0.45 14.48 8.24
C SER A 49 1.06 13.33 9.06
N ASP A 50 1.81 13.65 10.10
CA ASP A 50 2.36 12.61 10.99
C ASP A 50 1.25 11.80 11.67
N GLU A 51 0.10 12.41 11.92
CA GLU A 51 -1.10 11.73 12.43
C GLU A 51 -1.63 10.69 11.44
N GLU A 52 -1.76 11.06 10.16
CA GLU A 52 -2.22 10.17 9.09
C GLU A 52 -1.23 9.03 8.82
N LYS A 53 0.08 9.33 8.88
CA LYS A 53 1.13 8.32 8.80
C LYS A 53 1.05 7.34 9.96
N ASN A 54 0.94 7.85 11.20
CA ASN A 54 0.89 7.00 12.39
C ASN A 54 -0.37 6.13 12.43
N ALA A 55 -1.53 6.66 12.02
CA ALA A 55 -2.75 5.88 11.89
C ALA A 55 -2.58 4.74 10.86
N THR A 56 -1.99 5.05 9.71
CA THR A 56 -1.71 4.06 8.66
C THR A 56 -0.71 3.00 9.12
N ILE A 57 0.37 3.40 9.79
CA ILE A 57 1.39 2.48 10.33
C ILE A 57 0.75 1.54 11.36
N LYS A 58 -0.07 2.06 12.27
CA LYS A 58 -0.79 1.24 13.25
C LYS A 58 -1.69 0.21 12.56
N ALA A 59 -2.46 0.61 11.55
CA ALA A 59 -3.30 -0.31 10.80
C ALA A 59 -2.49 -1.40 10.08
N LEU A 60 -1.32 -1.05 9.53
CA LEU A 60 -0.39 -2.01 8.90
C LEU A 60 0.22 -2.99 9.92
N GLU A 61 0.57 -2.53 11.13
CA GLU A 61 1.07 -3.39 12.21
C GLU A 61 0.00 -4.35 12.71
N GLU A 62 -1.25 -3.89 12.84
CA GLU A 62 -2.39 -4.75 13.18
C GLU A 62 -2.64 -5.79 12.09
N GLN A 63 -2.60 -5.39 10.81
CA GLN A 63 -2.73 -6.32 9.69
C GLN A 63 -1.61 -7.36 9.67
N LYS A 64 -0.36 -6.93 9.88
CA LYS A 64 0.80 -7.82 10.01
C LYS A 64 0.58 -8.86 11.11
N ALA A 65 0.12 -8.45 12.28
CA ALA A 65 -0.12 -9.36 13.40
C ALA A 65 -1.20 -10.40 13.07
N VAL A 66 -2.27 -9.99 12.38
CA VAL A 66 -3.30 -10.90 11.90
C VAL A 66 -2.73 -11.91 10.90
N GLU A 67 -1.96 -11.46 9.91
CA GLU A 67 -1.33 -12.37 8.95
C GLU A 67 -0.35 -13.35 9.62
N LEU A 68 0.45 -12.90 10.58
CA LEU A 68 1.37 -13.75 11.33
C LEU A 68 0.67 -14.74 12.28
N SER A 69 -0.57 -14.45 12.69
CA SER A 69 -1.38 -15.35 13.52
C SER A 69 -1.96 -16.55 12.76
N ILE A 70 -1.83 -16.58 11.42
CA ILE A 70 -2.30 -17.71 10.60
C ILE A 70 -1.54 -18.99 11.02
N PRO A 71 -2.25 -20.06 11.42
CA PRO A 71 -1.60 -21.29 11.85
C PRO A 71 -0.88 -21.97 10.68
N ASN A 72 0.19 -22.71 10.99
CA ASN A 72 0.98 -23.48 10.02
C ASN A 72 1.70 -22.65 8.94
N LEU A 73 1.97 -21.37 9.19
CA LEU A 73 2.89 -20.60 8.35
C LEU A 73 4.31 -21.15 8.45
N LYS A 74 4.97 -21.31 7.29
CA LYS A 74 6.40 -21.63 7.24
C LYS A 74 7.21 -20.43 7.69
N ASP A 75 8.41 -20.66 8.19
CA ASP A 75 9.28 -19.57 8.64
C ASP A 75 9.70 -18.65 7.49
N SER A 76 9.82 -19.18 6.27
CA SER A 76 9.99 -18.37 5.06
C SER A 76 8.84 -17.41 4.81
N ASP A 77 7.60 -17.87 5.07
CA ASP A 77 6.39 -17.07 4.84
C ASP A 77 6.29 -15.99 5.91
N LYS A 78 6.59 -16.31 7.18
CA LYS A 78 6.66 -15.33 8.27
C LYS A 78 7.68 -14.24 7.97
N LYS A 79 8.90 -14.62 7.56
CA LYS A 79 9.95 -13.67 7.20
C LYS A 79 9.53 -12.77 6.04
N SER A 80 8.89 -13.34 5.01
CA SER A 80 8.39 -12.56 3.87
C SER A 80 7.30 -11.56 4.29
N ILE A 81 6.39 -11.95 5.19
CA ILE A 81 5.39 -11.05 5.79
C ILE A 81 6.09 -9.92 6.54
N GLU A 82 7.06 -10.23 7.41
CA GLU A 82 7.81 -9.23 8.16
C GLU A 82 8.52 -8.21 7.26
N GLU A 83 9.22 -8.69 6.22
CA GLU A 83 9.93 -7.85 5.26
C GLU A 83 8.98 -6.95 4.46
N LYS A 84 7.84 -7.49 4.00
CA LYS A 84 6.81 -6.74 3.29
C LYS A 84 6.30 -5.57 4.13
N TYR A 85 5.92 -5.82 5.38
CA TYR A 85 5.39 -4.77 6.25
C TYR A 85 6.46 -3.78 6.70
N ALA A 86 7.69 -4.23 6.95
CA ALA A 86 8.81 -3.33 7.22
C ALA A 86 9.04 -2.36 6.05
N SER A 87 9.04 -2.85 4.81
CA SER A 87 9.19 -2.02 3.61
C SER A 87 8.05 -1.02 3.42
N LEU A 88 6.79 -1.44 3.61
CA LEU A 88 5.62 -0.56 3.53
C LEU A 88 5.65 0.53 4.61
N ILE A 89 5.92 0.16 5.86
CA ILE A 89 5.99 1.11 6.98
C ILE A 89 7.12 2.12 6.76
N SER A 90 8.29 1.68 6.32
CA SER A 90 9.39 2.60 5.97
C SER A 90 9.01 3.54 4.84
N SER A 91 8.28 3.06 3.82
CA SER A 91 7.82 3.92 2.71
C SER A 91 6.84 5.00 3.17
N VAL A 92 5.97 4.69 4.13
CA VAL A 92 5.07 5.68 4.76
C VAL A 92 5.85 6.67 5.62
N LYS A 93 6.83 6.21 6.40
CA LYS A 93 7.66 7.06 7.28
C LYS A 93 8.55 8.02 6.49
N GLU A 94 9.16 7.54 5.41
CA GLU A 94 10.11 8.28 4.59
C GLU A 94 9.44 9.14 3.50
N ASP A 95 8.13 9.36 3.59
CA ASP A 95 7.37 10.17 2.63
C ASP A 95 7.54 9.70 1.16
N LYS A 96 7.75 8.40 0.95
CA LYS A 96 7.87 7.79 -0.38
C LYS A 96 6.51 7.58 -1.07
N MET A 97 5.42 7.86 -0.37
CA MET A 97 4.03 7.76 -0.83
C MET A 97 3.35 9.12 -0.69
N ASP A 98 2.37 9.40 -1.54
CA ASP A 98 1.54 10.61 -1.37
C ASP A 98 0.47 10.42 -0.28
N LYS A 99 -0.13 11.52 0.19
CA LYS A 99 -1.17 11.49 1.23
C LYS A 99 -2.35 10.57 0.88
N ALA A 100 -2.81 10.59 -0.37
CA ALA A 100 -3.96 9.79 -0.78
C ALA A 100 -3.62 8.29 -0.74
N GLU A 101 -2.40 7.93 -1.16
CA GLU A 101 -1.88 6.57 -1.06
C GLU A 101 -1.72 6.10 0.38
N VAL A 102 -1.16 6.94 1.27
CA VAL A 102 -1.04 6.65 2.70
C VAL A 102 -2.41 6.38 3.33
N ILE A 103 -3.38 7.28 3.12
CA ILE A 103 -4.73 7.12 3.68
C ILE A 103 -5.44 5.89 3.11
N LYS A 104 -5.31 5.65 1.80
CA LYS A 104 -5.91 4.47 1.14
C LYS A 104 -5.31 3.17 1.67
N LEU A 105 -4.01 3.14 1.90
CA LEU A 105 -3.30 2.01 2.49
C LEU A 105 -3.79 1.72 3.90
N GLY A 106 -3.91 2.76 4.75
CA GLY A 106 -4.44 2.63 6.11
C GLY A 106 -5.87 2.08 6.13
N LYS A 107 -6.78 2.64 5.32
CA LYS A 107 -8.16 2.17 5.21
C LYS A 107 -8.26 0.72 4.72
N ALA A 108 -7.42 0.33 3.76
CA ALA A 108 -7.38 -1.05 3.27
C ALA A 108 -6.93 -2.02 4.37
N ALA A 109 -5.92 -1.64 5.15
CA ALA A 109 -5.43 -2.44 6.27
C ALA A 109 -6.48 -2.59 7.38
N GLU A 110 -7.13 -1.49 7.78
CA GLU A 110 -8.23 -1.53 8.75
C GLU A 110 -9.37 -2.44 8.29
N ASN A 111 -9.79 -2.32 7.02
CA ASN A 111 -10.86 -3.13 6.46
C ASN A 111 -10.49 -4.62 6.43
N TYR A 112 -9.24 -4.95 6.11
CA TYR A 112 -8.76 -6.33 6.21
C TYR A 112 -8.88 -6.87 7.64
N VAL A 113 -8.35 -6.14 8.63
CA VAL A 113 -8.38 -6.56 10.04
C VAL A 113 -9.82 -6.73 10.52
N LYS A 114 -10.70 -5.76 10.22
CA LYS A 114 -12.13 -5.85 10.56
C LYS A 114 -12.79 -7.09 9.95
N ASN A 115 -12.53 -7.38 8.68
CA ASN A 115 -13.11 -8.53 7.99
C ASN A 115 -12.62 -9.86 8.56
N VAL A 116 -11.33 -9.97 8.92
CA VAL A 116 -10.79 -11.18 9.54
C VAL A 116 -11.36 -11.38 10.95
N LYS A 117 -11.44 -10.32 11.77
CA LYS A 117 -12.05 -10.38 13.11
C LYS A 117 -13.52 -10.78 13.05
N ALA A 118 -14.28 -10.15 12.16
CA ALA A 118 -15.68 -10.50 11.93
C ALA A 118 -15.86 -11.96 11.49
N ALA A 119 -14.97 -12.46 10.60
CA ALA A 119 -14.99 -13.86 10.18
C ALA A 119 -14.65 -14.84 11.31
N ASN A 120 -13.83 -14.42 12.28
CA ASN A 120 -13.49 -15.18 13.47
C ASN A 120 -14.55 -15.09 14.58
N GLY A 121 -15.65 -14.36 14.36
CA GLY A 121 -16.74 -14.21 15.33
C GLY A 121 -16.48 -13.17 16.43
N GLU A 122 -15.41 -12.39 16.33
CA GLU A 122 -15.22 -11.22 17.18
C GLU A 122 -16.25 -10.15 16.77
N LYS A 123 -17.07 -9.69 17.74
CA LYS A 123 -17.96 -8.54 17.51
C LYS A 123 -17.10 -7.31 17.24
N VAL A 124 -17.07 -6.88 15.99
CA VAL A 124 -16.47 -5.59 15.62
C VAL A 124 -17.53 -4.53 15.92
N GLU A 125 -17.35 -3.78 17.01
CA GLU A 125 -18.17 -2.58 17.24
C GLU A 125 -17.83 -1.55 16.15
N GLU A 126 -18.75 -1.35 15.21
CA GLU A 126 -18.73 -0.17 14.36
C GLU A 126 -19.03 1.04 15.25
N LYS A 127 -18.01 1.86 15.51
CA LYS A 127 -18.23 3.21 16.06
C LYS A 127 -18.99 4.01 15.00
N LYS A 128 -20.30 4.19 15.25
CA LYS A 128 -21.18 5.13 14.56
C LYS A 128 -20.74 6.57 14.76
#